data_AF-A0A9P0TJJ7-F1
#
_entry.id   AF-A0A9P0TJJ7-F1
#
_cell.length_a   1.000
_cell.length_b   1.000
_cell.length_c   1.000
_cell.angle_alpha   90.00
_cell.angle_beta   90.00
_cell.angle_gamma   90.00
#
_symmetry.space_group_name_H-M   'P 1'
#
loop_
_entity.id
_entity.type
_entity.pdbx_description
1 polymer ?
#
loop_
_entity_poly.entity_id
_entity_poly.type
_entity_poly.pdbx_seq_one_letter_code
_entity_poly.pdbx_strand_id
1 'polypeptide(L)'
;MEEVDSIIIHFLRQLNVNINEDVKNLCDIPVETIIEAAAQCISNINPNLKVPIKLPTGVSQKIGVATQIATSCKELGYKNDVGYQTFLYYNETELRQVFMFLIEKLPSEDKKPNVKVVPSNKKQELLQQISLKIAEDLNTMWIPPCCKNPIKMSFGDYIYRKEKGIHKKPDDNILIEKLKRLQNIKIENAPIIDHTNLDRNLNNEIQTKKKIKESLKELKETTIQLKQKLDMLTSERNVMEVEFSQAQKSCERVESDLRNIENVLKSVGITDIHSENSVDNLLQVVHKNIKKMHCKVEDLTSKNLSLKVDIEKLKTEKDCSQLSERNNCKKHLMDLKEKAKGVKDECEKKEELRIQLKAKYEKMKGGNKRYIYTKRILEIIGNVDKQNMEIKKVLEDTRHLQKEINSLEGQLGRCFSIADETLFKDAKKDDQAKKAYKLLALLHSECNTIVSLVNETGTLARDIVDLEDNIKTEKSKRTENILQKIQVCGGTLRMPHLGLLSPFAQNMAILRQSQRPMTITVEWAYCTVFCEAACFIAGTWPLAPRSGCLSYKHKQSEKPEVTVLQK
;
A
#
# COMPACT_ATOMS: atom_id res chain seq x y z
N MET A 1 30.01 27.36 -26.59
CA MET A 1 30.36 27.83 -25.23
C MET A 1 29.12 27.93 -24.34
N GLU A 2 27.99 28.44 -24.85
CA GLU A 2 26.73 28.59 -24.11
C GLU A 2 26.11 27.27 -23.59
N GLU A 3 26.36 26.14 -24.27
CA GLU A 3 25.87 24.82 -23.82
C GLU A 3 26.52 24.35 -22.51
N VAL A 4 27.80 24.65 -22.29
CA VAL A 4 28.52 24.29 -21.05
C VAL A 4 27.96 25.10 -19.89
N ASP A 5 27.69 26.39 -20.12
CA ASP A 5 27.09 27.28 -19.13
C ASP A 5 25.68 26.85 -18.78
N SER A 6 24.87 26.46 -19.77
CA SER A 6 23.53 25.93 -19.55
C SER A 6 23.53 24.69 -18.65
N ILE A 7 24.54 23.82 -18.79
CA ILE A 7 24.70 22.62 -17.96
C ILE A 7 25.15 22.99 -16.54
N ILE A 8 26.15 23.87 -16.41
CA ILE A 8 26.61 24.35 -15.09
C ILE A 8 25.45 25.01 -14.34
N ILE A 9 24.71 25.91 -15.00
CA ILE A 9 23.54 26.61 -14.44
C ILE A 9 22.47 25.59 -14.01
N HIS A 10 22.21 24.56 -14.81
CA HIS A 10 21.27 23.50 -14.43
C HIS A 10 21.70 22.78 -13.14
N PHE A 11 22.98 22.45 -12.99
CA PHE A 11 23.50 21.82 -11.77
C PHE A 11 23.49 22.77 -10.57
N LEU A 12 23.82 24.05 -10.76
CA LEU A 12 23.72 25.05 -9.70
C LEU A 12 22.27 25.23 -9.21
N ARG A 13 21.27 25.15 -10.11
CA ARG A 13 19.85 25.12 -9.73
C ARG A 13 19.48 23.88 -8.91
N GLN A 14 20.03 22.71 -9.24
CA GLN A 14 19.82 21.49 -8.45
C GLN A 14 20.38 21.57 -7.03
N LEU A 15 21.36 22.46 -6.79
CA LEU A 15 22.01 22.65 -5.48
C LEU A 15 21.32 23.72 -4.60
N ASN A 16 20.12 24.17 -4.96
CA ASN A 16 19.35 25.25 -4.30
C ASN A 16 20.03 26.64 -4.36
N VAL A 17 20.86 26.92 -5.38
CA VAL A 17 21.30 28.29 -5.65
C VAL A 17 20.18 29.03 -6.39
N ASN A 18 19.76 30.20 -5.89
CA ASN A 18 18.68 31.00 -6.47
C ASN A 18 19.15 31.74 -7.74
N ILE A 19 19.17 31.05 -8.87
CA ILE A 19 19.56 31.59 -10.19
C ILE A 19 18.30 31.74 -11.04
N ASN A 20 18.06 32.94 -11.60
CA ASN A 20 16.91 33.23 -12.47
C ASN A 20 16.81 32.27 -13.67
N GLU A 21 15.58 31.93 -14.06
CA GLU A 21 15.31 30.93 -15.10
C GLU A 21 15.80 31.32 -16.50
N ASP A 22 15.94 32.63 -16.77
CA ASP A 22 16.25 33.19 -18.09
C ASP A 22 17.75 33.35 -18.40
N VAL A 23 18.63 33.10 -17.42
CA VAL A 23 20.08 33.24 -17.61
C VAL A 23 20.65 32.02 -18.34
N LYS A 24 21.22 32.25 -19.53
CA LYS A 24 21.81 31.19 -20.40
C LYS A 24 23.34 31.13 -20.32
N ASN A 25 24.00 32.24 -19.98
CA ASN A 25 25.46 32.35 -19.91
C ASN A 25 25.94 32.56 -18.47
N LEU A 26 27.13 32.05 -18.15
CA LEU A 26 27.70 32.20 -16.80
C LEU A 26 27.99 33.68 -16.47
N CYS A 27 28.21 34.50 -17.50
CA CYS A 27 28.56 35.92 -17.41
C CYS A 27 27.41 36.82 -16.94
N ASP A 28 26.17 36.39 -17.15
CA ASP A 28 24.98 37.17 -16.76
C ASP A 28 24.58 36.92 -15.30
N ILE A 29 25.23 35.98 -14.62
CA ILE A 29 25.03 35.69 -13.20
C ILE A 29 25.76 36.79 -12.41
N PRO A 30 25.19 37.36 -11.33
CA PRO A 30 25.89 38.31 -10.49
C PRO A 30 26.97 37.64 -9.64
N VAL A 31 28.05 38.38 -9.36
CA VAL A 31 29.25 37.92 -8.62
C VAL A 31 28.89 37.33 -7.26
N GLU A 32 27.88 37.88 -6.60
CA GLU A 32 27.38 37.40 -5.31
C GLU A 32 26.82 35.97 -5.40
N THR A 33 26.04 35.69 -6.44
CA THR A 33 25.44 34.37 -6.66
C THR A 33 26.48 33.34 -7.09
N ILE A 34 27.55 33.75 -7.80
CA ILE A 34 28.67 32.87 -8.13
C ILE A 34 29.46 32.45 -6.90
N ILE A 35 29.70 33.40 -5.99
CA ILE A 35 30.42 33.10 -4.75
C ILE A 35 29.55 32.25 -3.81
N GLU A 36 28.25 32.53 -3.72
CA GLU A 36 27.27 31.68 -3.04
C GLU A 36 27.25 30.26 -3.61
N ALA A 37 27.21 30.12 -4.93
CA ALA A 37 27.26 28.84 -5.63
C ALA A 37 28.54 28.06 -5.33
N ALA A 38 29.70 28.71 -5.40
CA ALA A 38 30.98 28.09 -5.10
C ALA A 38 31.06 27.64 -3.63
N ALA A 39 30.62 28.48 -2.69
CA ALA A 39 30.59 28.15 -1.27
C ALA A 39 29.64 26.98 -0.96
N GLN A 40 28.47 26.91 -1.62
CA GLN A 40 27.53 25.81 -1.48
C GLN A 40 28.09 24.50 -2.08
N CYS A 41 28.74 24.56 -3.24
CA CYS A 41 29.43 23.41 -3.82
C CYS A 41 30.49 22.86 -2.86
N ILE A 42 31.33 23.72 -2.28
CA ILE A 42 32.36 23.32 -1.34
C ILE A 42 31.76 22.74 -0.05
N SER A 43 30.72 23.38 0.50
CA SER A 43 30.04 22.90 1.71
C SER A 43 29.38 21.53 1.52
N ASN A 44 28.89 21.23 0.32
CA ASN A 44 28.31 19.92 -0.02
C ASN A 44 29.38 18.83 -0.24
N ILE A 45 30.59 19.22 -0.66
CA ILE A 45 31.72 18.29 -0.82
C ILE A 45 32.37 17.99 0.54
N ASN A 46 32.52 19.00 1.39
CA ASN A 46 33.12 18.85 2.71
C ASN A 46 32.40 19.73 3.76
N PRO A 47 31.52 19.15 4.60
CA PRO A 47 30.79 19.90 5.63
C PRO A 47 31.68 20.46 6.75
N ASN A 48 32.96 20.07 6.80
CA ASN A 48 33.91 20.57 7.80
C ASN A 48 34.56 21.91 7.40
N LEU A 49 34.47 22.32 6.13
CA LEU A 49 35.01 23.59 5.64
C LEU A 49 33.91 24.67 5.65
N LYS A 50 33.87 25.47 6.72
CA LYS A 50 32.94 26.60 6.83
C LYS A 50 33.44 27.80 6.02
N VAL A 51 33.03 27.86 4.76
CA VAL A 51 33.22 29.03 3.91
C VAL A 51 32.04 30.00 4.08
N PRO A 52 32.26 31.32 4.20
CA PRO A 52 31.16 32.29 4.30
C PRO A 52 30.26 32.25 3.06
N ILE A 53 28.96 32.02 3.28
CA ILE A 53 27.97 31.90 2.20
C ILE A 53 27.58 33.27 1.63
N LYS A 54 27.73 34.37 2.39
CA LYS A 54 27.31 35.72 1.96
C LYS A 54 28.48 36.69 1.84
N LEU A 55 28.47 37.48 0.77
CA LEU A 55 29.49 38.49 0.52
C LEU A 55 29.36 39.70 1.46
N PRO A 56 30.43 40.14 2.14
CA PRO A 56 30.45 41.41 2.88
C PRO A 56 30.44 42.62 1.93
N THR A 57 29.96 43.77 2.39
CA THR A 57 29.87 45.00 1.58
C THR A 57 31.24 45.68 1.34
N GLY A 58 32.26 45.40 2.16
CA GLY A 58 33.61 45.99 2.03
C GLY A 58 34.51 45.28 1.01
N VAL A 59 35.13 46.02 0.09
CA VAL A 59 35.95 45.50 -1.02
C VAL A 59 37.10 44.58 -0.56
N SER A 60 37.82 44.95 0.51
CA SER A 60 38.92 44.13 1.05
C SER A 60 38.44 42.80 1.63
N GLN A 61 37.26 42.80 2.26
CA GLN A 61 36.64 41.58 2.80
C GLN A 61 36.14 40.65 1.68
N LYS A 62 35.64 41.20 0.57
CA LYS A 62 35.27 40.43 -0.64
C LYS A 62 36.46 39.66 -1.21
N ILE A 63 37.63 40.33 -1.30
CA ILE A 63 38.88 39.69 -1.76
C ILE A 63 39.30 38.58 -0.81
N GLY A 64 39.19 38.80 0.50
CA GLY A 64 39.50 37.79 1.51
C GLY A 64 38.64 36.52 1.38
N VAL A 65 37.32 36.67 1.24
CA VAL A 65 36.38 35.54 1.08
C VAL A 65 36.63 34.77 -0.22
N ALA A 66 36.83 35.47 -1.35
CA ALA A 66 37.12 34.83 -2.62
C ALA A 66 38.47 34.11 -2.63
N THR A 67 39.47 34.65 -1.91
CA THR A 67 40.76 33.97 -1.71
C THR A 67 40.58 32.70 -0.88
N GLN A 68 39.75 32.72 0.17
CA GLN A 68 39.45 31.55 0.99
C GLN A 68 38.71 30.45 0.21
N ILE A 69 37.82 30.83 -0.71
CA ILE A 69 37.17 29.90 -1.65
C ILE A 69 38.21 29.28 -2.58
N ALA A 70 39.08 30.10 -3.16
CA ALA A 70 40.14 29.63 -4.06
C ALA A 70 41.12 28.66 -3.37
N THR A 71 41.52 28.95 -2.13
CA THR A 71 42.36 28.03 -1.34
C THR A 71 41.63 26.73 -1.01
N SER A 72 40.34 26.80 -0.67
CA SER A 72 39.51 25.59 -0.44
C SER A 72 39.41 24.73 -1.71
N CYS A 73 39.27 25.34 -2.88
CA CYS A 73 39.30 24.63 -4.17
C CYS A 73 40.66 23.94 -4.43
N LYS A 74 41.76 24.61 -4.08
CA LYS A 74 43.12 24.03 -4.19
C LYS A 74 43.32 22.86 -3.22
N GLU A 75 42.86 22.99 -1.97
CA GLU A 75 42.90 21.91 -0.97
C GLU A 75 42.07 20.68 -1.40
N LEU A 76 40.99 20.89 -2.15
CA LEU A 76 40.20 19.81 -2.76
C LEU A 76 40.90 19.11 -3.94
N GLY A 77 42.10 19.55 -4.32
CA GLY A 77 42.94 18.92 -5.35
C GLY A 77 42.77 19.50 -6.75
N TYR A 78 42.34 20.76 -6.88
CA TYR A 78 42.29 21.44 -8.17
C TYR A 78 43.71 21.75 -8.68
N LYS A 79 43.98 21.39 -9.95
CA LYS A 79 45.33 21.41 -10.53
C LYS A 79 45.75 22.75 -11.13
N ASN A 80 44.79 23.59 -11.55
CA ASN A 80 45.08 24.87 -12.18
C ASN A 80 45.13 25.98 -11.13
N ASP A 81 45.79 27.10 -11.44
CA ASP A 81 45.81 28.24 -10.54
C ASP A 81 44.43 28.92 -10.49
N VAL A 82 43.90 29.05 -9.28
CA VAL A 82 42.66 29.79 -8.97
C VAL A 82 43.01 30.84 -7.95
N GLY A 83 42.58 32.07 -8.21
CA GLY A 83 42.73 33.20 -7.30
C GLY A 83 41.39 33.89 -7.04
N TYR A 84 41.42 34.94 -6.23
CA TYR A 84 40.26 35.80 -6.02
C TYR A 84 39.79 36.47 -7.33
N GLN A 85 40.70 36.66 -8.28
CA GLN A 85 40.42 37.30 -9.56
C GLN A 85 39.43 36.48 -10.42
N THR A 86 39.54 35.16 -10.38
CA THR A 86 38.66 34.23 -11.11
C THR A 86 37.19 34.43 -10.72
N PHE A 87 36.91 34.71 -9.44
CA PHE A 87 35.55 34.91 -8.93
C PHE A 87 35.09 36.38 -8.95
N LEU A 88 35.96 37.35 -8.61
CA LEU A 88 35.59 38.77 -8.56
C LEU A 88 35.56 39.45 -9.93
N TYR A 89 36.43 39.04 -10.86
CA TYR A 89 36.62 39.70 -12.16
C TYR A 89 36.20 38.83 -13.35
N TYR A 90 35.53 37.70 -13.10
CA TYR A 90 34.91 36.86 -14.15
C TYR A 90 35.87 36.45 -15.26
N ASN A 91 36.84 35.60 -14.95
CA ASN A 91 37.56 34.89 -16.00
C ASN A 91 36.75 33.67 -16.46
N GLU A 92 36.00 33.82 -17.56
CA GLU A 92 35.07 32.80 -18.06
C GLU A 92 35.67 31.39 -18.19
N THR A 93 36.93 31.31 -18.62
CA THR A 93 37.60 30.03 -18.88
C THR A 93 37.96 29.32 -17.59
N GLU A 94 38.59 30.03 -16.64
CA GLU A 94 38.95 29.49 -15.33
C GLU A 94 37.71 29.20 -14.49
N LEU A 95 36.72 30.10 -14.51
CA LEU A 95 35.49 29.96 -13.74
C LEU A 95 34.70 28.72 -14.18
N ARG A 96 34.58 28.46 -15.49
CA ARG A 96 33.98 27.21 -16.01
C ARG A 96 34.76 25.98 -15.56
N GLN A 97 36.08 26.00 -15.65
CA GLN A 97 36.91 24.86 -15.25
C GLN A 97 36.79 24.57 -13.76
N VAL A 98 36.73 25.62 -12.92
CA VAL A 98 36.55 25.50 -11.47
C VAL A 98 35.17 24.92 -11.14
N PHE A 99 34.09 25.43 -11.73
CA PHE A 99 32.74 24.87 -11.50
C PHE A 99 32.60 23.46 -12.06
N MET A 100 33.20 23.14 -13.21
CA MET A 100 33.21 21.79 -13.76
C MET A 100 33.92 20.82 -12.81
N PHE A 101 35.05 21.21 -12.24
CA PHE A 101 35.76 20.42 -11.23
C PHE A 101 34.96 20.26 -9.94
N LEU A 102 34.39 21.34 -9.41
CA LEU A 102 33.57 21.29 -8.21
C LEU A 102 32.35 20.38 -8.41
N ILE A 103 31.67 20.52 -9.55
CA ILE A 103 30.56 19.63 -9.93
C ILE A 103 31.04 18.18 -10.02
N GLU A 104 32.21 17.93 -10.62
CA GLU A 104 32.82 16.59 -10.70
C GLU A 104 33.04 15.95 -9.32
N LYS A 105 33.46 16.76 -8.33
CA LYS A 105 33.75 16.33 -6.96
C LYS A 105 32.53 16.27 -6.05
N LEU A 106 31.37 16.78 -6.46
CA LEU A 106 30.13 16.58 -5.70
C LEU A 106 29.85 15.07 -5.55
N PRO A 107 29.42 14.63 -4.35
CA PRO A 107 29.08 13.23 -4.12
C PRO A 107 28.11 12.76 -5.20
N SER A 108 28.51 11.78 -6.02
CA SER A 108 27.57 11.13 -6.94
C SER A 108 26.40 10.59 -6.13
N GLU A 109 25.17 10.93 -6.53
CA GLU A 109 23.93 10.41 -5.94
C GLU A 109 23.87 8.86 -5.90
N ASP A 110 24.79 8.18 -6.59
CA ASP A 110 24.97 6.72 -6.57
C ASP A 110 25.70 6.17 -5.32
N LYS A 111 26.28 7.02 -4.47
CA LYS A 111 26.95 6.62 -3.21
C LYS A 111 26.28 7.22 -1.98
N LYS A 112 24.95 7.17 -1.91
CA LYS A 112 24.30 7.06 -0.61
C LYS A 112 24.52 5.63 -0.11
N PRO A 113 25.41 5.36 0.87
CA PRO A 113 25.29 4.12 1.63
C PRO A 113 23.88 4.14 2.19
N ASN A 114 23.09 3.16 1.78
CA ASN A 114 21.76 2.80 2.28
C ASN A 114 21.41 3.62 3.52
N VAL A 115 20.74 4.77 3.32
CA VAL A 115 20.34 5.63 4.43
C VAL A 115 19.49 4.72 5.30
N LYS A 116 20.03 4.37 6.46
CA LYS A 116 19.27 3.86 7.60
C LYS A 116 18.25 4.95 7.90
N VAL A 117 17.11 4.89 7.20
CA VAL A 117 15.93 5.66 7.55
C VAL A 117 15.59 5.14 8.93
N VAL A 118 15.89 5.94 9.96
CA VAL A 118 15.30 5.76 11.28
C VAL A 118 13.79 5.81 11.04
N PRO A 119 13.06 4.69 11.15
CA PRO A 119 11.66 4.67 10.77
C PRO A 119 10.89 5.30 11.92
N SER A 120 10.38 6.52 11.74
CA SER A 120 9.46 7.18 12.68
C SER A 120 8.06 6.52 12.69
N ASN A 121 7.95 5.22 12.42
CA ASN A 121 6.70 4.51 12.26
C ASN A 121 6.76 3.16 13.01
N LYS A 122 6.10 3.08 14.17
CA LYS A 122 6.10 1.90 15.08
C LYS A 122 5.78 0.57 14.37
N LYS A 123 5.02 0.62 13.27
CA LYS A 123 4.70 -0.54 12.42
C LYS A 123 5.93 -1.09 11.69
N GLN A 124 6.82 -0.22 11.21
CA GLN A 124 8.03 -0.64 10.49
C GLN A 124 9.09 -1.16 11.45
N GLU A 125 9.20 -0.58 12.64
CA GLU A 125 10.04 -1.12 13.73
C GLU A 125 9.56 -2.51 14.16
N LEU A 126 8.25 -2.71 14.32
CA LEU A 126 7.67 -4.02 14.62
C LEU A 126 7.96 -5.04 13.51
N LEU A 127 7.82 -4.67 12.23
CA LEU A 127 8.11 -5.56 11.10
C LEU A 127 9.60 -5.92 11.04
N GLN A 128 10.49 -4.97 11.35
CA GLN A 128 11.92 -5.21 11.40
C GLN A 128 12.29 -6.13 12.59
N GLN A 129 11.67 -5.92 13.75
CA GLN A 129 11.83 -6.81 14.90
C GLN A 129 11.30 -8.21 14.61
N ILE A 130 10.13 -8.35 13.99
CA ILE A 130 9.57 -9.64 13.57
C ILE A 130 10.52 -10.34 12.58
N SER A 131 11.04 -9.62 11.59
CA SER A 131 11.98 -10.18 10.62
C SER A 131 13.28 -10.65 11.28
N LEU A 132 13.80 -9.90 12.26
CA LEU A 132 14.99 -10.30 13.02
C LEU A 132 14.69 -11.53 13.88
N LYS A 133 13.54 -11.57 14.56
CA LYS A 133 13.07 -12.70 15.36
C LYS A 133 12.89 -13.97 14.52
N ILE A 134 12.32 -13.85 13.33
CA ILE A 134 12.15 -14.98 12.40
C ILE A 134 13.51 -15.45 11.90
N ALA A 135 14.43 -14.55 11.55
CA ALA A 135 15.78 -14.92 11.12
C ALA A 135 16.57 -15.61 12.26
N GLU A 136 16.39 -15.16 13.50
CA GLU A 136 16.98 -15.77 14.68
C GLU A 136 16.36 -17.16 14.94
N ASP A 137 15.03 -17.28 14.92
CA ASP A 137 14.32 -18.54 15.13
C ASP A 137 14.62 -19.56 14.01
N LEU A 138 14.78 -19.14 12.75
CA LEU A 138 15.21 -19.98 11.63
C LEU A 138 16.65 -20.49 11.77
N ASN A 139 17.51 -19.75 12.47
CA ASN A 139 18.88 -20.17 12.78
C ASN A 139 18.96 -21.02 14.06
N THR A 140 17.85 -21.22 14.79
CA THR A 140 17.79 -22.14 15.91
C THR A 140 17.29 -23.52 15.47
N MET A 141 17.91 -24.57 15.99
CA MET A 141 17.46 -25.94 15.73
C MET A 141 16.05 -26.12 16.31
N TRP A 142 15.09 -26.53 15.48
CA TRP A 142 13.70 -26.70 15.90
C TRP A 142 13.58 -27.85 16.89
N ILE A 143 13.17 -27.53 18.12
CA ILE A 143 12.92 -28.51 19.19
C ILE A 143 11.40 -28.55 19.46
N PRO A 144 10.77 -29.74 19.43
CA PRO A 144 9.35 -29.90 19.72
C PRO A 144 8.92 -29.24 21.06
N PRO A 145 7.69 -28.69 21.16
CA PRO A 145 7.24 -27.95 22.35
C PRO A 145 7.24 -28.76 23.66
N CYS A 146 7.18 -30.09 23.58
CA CYS A 146 7.27 -31.00 24.73
C CYS A 146 8.68 -31.12 25.33
N CYS A 147 9.71 -30.63 24.63
CA CYS A 147 11.11 -30.74 25.02
C CYS A 147 11.73 -29.39 25.45
N LYS A 148 10.97 -28.28 25.46
CA LYS A 148 11.44 -26.98 25.95
C LYS A 148 11.18 -26.87 27.47
N ASN A 149 12.23 -26.54 28.22
CA ASN A 149 12.19 -26.40 29.68
C ASN A 149 11.18 -25.30 30.07
N PRO A 150 10.23 -25.52 31.00
CA PRO A 150 9.13 -24.60 31.27
C PRO A 150 9.59 -23.50 32.23
N ILE A 151 10.47 -22.62 31.77
CA ILE A 151 10.83 -21.41 32.51
C ILE A 151 10.64 -20.23 31.58
N LYS A 152 9.43 -19.65 31.70
CA LYS A 152 8.96 -18.37 31.17
C LYS A 152 8.59 -18.34 29.68
N MET A 153 7.31 -18.57 29.40
CA MET A 153 6.59 -17.87 28.35
C MET A 153 5.36 -17.19 28.97
N SER A 154 5.26 -15.87 28.82
CA SER A 154 4.01 -15.14 29.04
C SER A 154 3.46 -14.70 27.68
N PHE A 155 2.30 -15.24 27.31
CA PHE A 155 1.49 -14.75 26.20
C PHE A 155 0.06 -14.60 26.71
N GLY A 156 -0.38 -13.36 26.93
CA GLY A 156 -1.78 -13.00 27.23
C GLY A 156 -2.33 -13.48 28.57
N ASP A 157 -3.40 -12.83 29.04
CA ASP A 157 -4.01 -12.94 30.38
C ASP A 157 -4.69 -14.30 30.71
N TYR A 158 -4.24 -15.39 30.12
CA TYR A 158 -4.69 -16.74 30.49
C TYR A 158 -3.66 -17.42 31.40
N ILE A 159 -3.86 -17.34 32.71
CA ILE A 159 -3.12 -18.16 33.68
C ILE A 159 -3.66 -19.59 33.60
N TYR A 160 -2.99 -20.46 32.87
CA TYR A 160 -3.14 -21.90 33.08
C TYR A 160 -2.44 -22.28 34.40
N ARG A 161 -3.21 -22.27 35.49
CA ARG A 161 -2.78 -22.83 36.77
C ARG A 161 -2.93 -24.35 36.69
N LYS A 162 -1.87 -25.06 36.31
CA LYS A 162 -1.77 -26.47 36.65
C LYS A 162 -1.49 -26.56 38.15
N GLU A 163 -2.41 -27.11 38.91
CA GLU A 163 -2.18 -27.42 40.32
C GLU A 163 -0.92 -28.28 40.45
N LYS A 164 -0.07 -27.93 41.42
CA LYS A 164 1.09 -28.72 41.81
C LYS A 164 0.60 -30.08 42.34
N GLY A 165 0.44 -31.03 41.43
CA GLY A 165 0.42 -32.45 41.77
C GLY A 165 1.79 -32.82 42.32
N ILE A 166 1.84 -33.12 43.61
CA ILE A 166 2.98 -33.73 44.29
C ILE A 166 3.28 -35.03 43.54
N HIS A 167 4.35 -35.05 42.75
CA HIS A 167 4.93 -36.30 42.26
C HIS A 167 5.56 -37.04 43.44
N LYS A 168 4.76 -37.84 44.16
CA LYS A 168 5.29 -39.07 44.74
C LYS A 168 5.45 -40.05 43.58
N LYS A 169 6.68 -40.51 43.35
CA LYS A 169 6.92 -41.71 42.54
C LYS A 169 6.02 -42.83 43.06
N PRO A 170 5.26 -43.54 42.22
CA PRO A 170 4.60 -44.76 42.64
C PRO A 170 5.66 -45.78 43.03
N ASP A 171 5.46 -46.46 44.16
CA ASP A 171 6.30 -47.56 44.60
C ASP A 171 6.01 -48.77 43.70
N ASP A 172 7.03 -49.22 42.96
CA ASP A 172 6.95 -50.29 41.96
C ASP A 172 6.47 -51.63 42.56
N ASN A 173 6.41 -51.76 43.89
CA ASN A 173 5.97 -52.95 44.59
C ASN A 173 4.44 -53.17 44.62
N ILE A 174 3.61 -52.12 44.49
CA ILE A 174 2.13 -52.25 44.54
C ILE A 174 1.56 -52.75 43.21
N LEU A 175 2.24 -52.47 42.09
CA LEU A 175 1.87 -52.96 40.76
C LEU A 175 2.18 -54.45 40.59
N ILE A 176 3.25 -54.93 41.23
CA ILE A 176 3.64 -56.36 41.23
C ILE A 176 2.68 -57.21 42.07
N GLU A 177 2.11 -56.66 43.15
CA GLU A 177 1.15 -57.38 44.00
C GLU A 177 -0.24 -57.54 43.34
N LYS A 178 -0.71 -56.53 42.61
CA LYS A 178 -2.00 -56.59 41.89
C LYS A 178 -1.97 -57.52 40.67
N LEU A 179 -0.82 -57.69 40.03
CA LEU A 179 -0.64 -58.63 38.91
C LEU A 179 -0.59 -60.11 39.37
N LYS A 180 -0.15 -60.39 40.61
CA LYS A 180 -0.17 -61.76 41.18
C LYS A 180 -1.56 -62.23 41.63
N ARG A 181 -2.51 -61.32 41.91
CA ARG A 181 -3.88 -61.68 42.32
C ARG A 181 -4.82 -62.06 41.18
N LEU A 182 -4.46 -61.76 39.92
CA LEU A 182 -5.26 -62.11 38.74
C LEU A 182 -4.88 -63.46 38.10
N GLN A 183 -3.87 -64.16 38.65
CA GLN A 183 -3.37 -65.41 38.09
C GLN A 183 -3.80 -66.69 38.86
N ASN A 184 -4.61 -66.56 39.93
CA ASN A 184 -5.04 -67.69 40.78
C ASN A 184 -6.56 -67.85 40.91
N ILE A 185 -7.27 -67.98 39.78
CA ILE A 185 -8.64 -68.52 39.77
C ILE A 185 -8.64 -69.78 38.89
N LYS A 186 -8.64 -70.95 39.54
CA LYS A 186 -9.03 -72.25 38.96
C LYS A 186 -10.44 -72.59 39.45
N ILE A 187 -11.24 -73.12 38.54
CA ILE A 187 -12.63 -73.61 38.72
C ILE A 187 -12.60 -75.05 39.24
N GLU A 188 -13.48 -75.43 40.19
CA GLU A 188 -14.07 -76.79 40.31
C GLU A 188 -15.18 -76.94 41.41
N ASN A 189 -16.38 -77.33 40.93
CA ASN A 189 -17.43 -78.29 41.41
C ASN A 189 -17.99 -78.39 42.86
N ALA A 190 -19.29 -78.75 42.93
CA ALA A 190 -20.15 -78.96 44.12
C ALA A 190 -20.56 -80.45 44.34
N PRO A 191 -21.05 -80.83 45.56
CA PRO A 191 -22.11 -81.86 45.69
C PRO A 191 -23.15 -81.66 46.84
N ILE A 192 -24.12 -82.61 46.89
CA ILE A 192 -25.44 -82.73 47.58
C ILE A 192 -25.40 -83.69 48.81
N ILE A 193 -26.41 -83.69 49.73
CA ILE A 193 -27.15 -84.89 50.31
C ILE A 193 -28.17 -84.55 51.44
N ASP A 194 -29.29 -85.33 51.44
CA ASP A 194 -30.54 -85.45 52.23
C ASP A 194 -30.46 -86.08 53.66
N HIS A 195 -31.62 -86.26 54.36
CA HIS A 195 -32.18 -87.58 54.82
C HIS A 195 -33.42 -87.45 55.79
N THR A 196 -34.65 -87.94 55.45
CA THR A 196 -35.36 -89.26 55.71
C THR A 196 -36.31 -89.32 56.96
N ASN A 197 -37.64 -89.58 56.82
CA ASN A 197 -38.41 -90.87 56.94
C ASN A 197 -38.64 -91.39 58.41
N LEU A 198 -39.58 -92.27 58.83
CA LEU A 198 -40.49 -93.28 58.23
C LEU A 198 -41.56 -93.78 59.27
N ASP A 199 -42.77 -94.15 58.80
CA ASP A 199 -43.55 -95.41 58.97
C ASP A 199 -44.06 -96.12 60.28
N ARG A 200 -45.37 -96.45 60.22
CA ARG A 200 -46.12 -97.76 60.20
C ARG A 200 -46.26 -98.78 61.36
N ASN A 201 -47.50 -99.34 61.34
CA ASN A 201 -47.97 -100.76 61.42
C ASN A 201 -48.29 -101.37 62.80
N LEU A 202 -49.09 -102.44 62.94
CA LEU A 202 -50.50 -102.82 62.60
C LEU A 202 -50.79 -104.16 63.34
N ASN A 203 -52.08 -104.49 63.55
CA ASN A 203 -52.72 -105.78 63.90
C ASN A 203 -53.01 -106.04 65.40
N ASN A 204 -54.15 -106.61 65.86
CA ASN A 204 -55.25 -107.35 65.23
C ASN A 204 -56.56 -107.21 66.07
N GLU A 205 -57.72 -107.41 65.43
CA GLU A 205 -58.89 -108.21 65.88
C GLU A 205 -60.21 -107.73 65.24
N ILE A 206 -60.98 -108.70 64.76
CA ILE A 206 -62.13 -108.57 63.86
C ILE A 206 -63.32 -109.21 64.57
N GLN A 207 -64.13 -108.42 65.26
CA GLN A 207 -65.55 -108.73 65.55
C GLN A 207 -66.31 -107.49 66.07
N THR A 208 -65.61 -106.53 66.65
CA THR A 208 -66.13 -105.19 66.95
C THR A 208 -66.29 -104.28 65.72
N LYS A 209 -65.70 -104.65 64.57
CA LYS A 209 -65.57 -103.81 63.37
C LYS A 209 -66.87 -103.39 62.68
N LYS A 210 -68.03 -104.05 62.86
CA LYS A 210 -69.26 -103.68 62.12
C LYS A 210 -70.07 -102.57 62.83
N LYS A 211 -70.27 -102.70 64.15
CA LYS A 211 -70.93 -101.69 64.98
C LYS A 211 -70.03 -100.47 65.25
N ILE A 212 -68.72 -100.71 65.38
CA ILE A 212 -67.71 -99.64 65.39
C ILE A 212 -67.65 -98.92 64.03
N LYS A 213 -67.84 -99.58 62.88
CA LYS A 213 -67.80 -98.91 61.56
C LYS A 213 -68.97 -97.95 61.32
N GLU A 214 -70.16 -98.27 61.80
CA GLU A 214 -71.36 -97.43 61.66
C GLU A 214 -71.27 -96.19 62.54
N SER A 215 -70.91 -96.37 63.82
CA SER A 215 -70.59 -95.25 64.72
C SER A 215 -69.34 -94.47 64.29
N LEU A 216 -68.34 -95.10 63.66
CA LEU A 216 -67.21 -94.38 63.02
C LEU A 216 -67.65 -93.55 61.81
N LYS A 217 -68.69 -93.96 61.08
CA LYS A 217 -69.21 -93.17 59.95
C LYS A 217 -69.94 -91.93 60.46
N GLU A 218 -70.81 -92.07 61.45
CA GLU A 218 -71.49 -90.93 62.09
C GLU A 218 -70.49 -89.99 62.77
N LEU A 219 -69.48 -90.53 63.47
CA LEU A 219 -68.41 -89.74 64.08
C LEU A 219 -67.54 -89.03 63.02
N LYS A 220 -67.32 -89.66 61.86
CA LYS A 220 -66.62 -89.02 60.74
C LYS A 220 -67.45 -87.93 60.09
N GLU A 221 -68.76 -88.12 59.90
CA GLU A 221 -69.65 -87.11 59.35
C GLU A 221 -69.75 -85.89 60.28
N THR A 222 -69.91 -86.10 61.59
CA THR A 222 -69.88 -85.00 62.58
C THR A 222 -68.51 -84.32 62.65
N THR A 223 -67.40 -85.07 62.51
CA THR A 223 -66.05 -84.50 62.41
C THR A 223 -65.89 -83.64 61.14
N ILE A 224 -66.47 -84.07 60.01
CA ILE A 224 -66.44 -83.30 58.76
C ILE A 224 -67.27 -82.02 58.90
N GLN A 225 -68.47 -82.09 59.50
CA GLN A 225 -69.31 -80.91 59.75
C GLN A 225 -68.62 -79.91 60.70
N LEU A 226 -67.98 -80.40 61.76
CA LEU A 226 -67.21 -79.55 62.68
C LEU A 226 -66.00 -78.92 61.99
N LYS A 227 -65.29 -79.65 61.12
CA LYS A 227 -64.21 -79.08 60.30
C LYS A 227 -64.71 -78.00 59.36
N GLN A 228 -65.83 -78.22 58.67
CA GLN A 228 -66.43 -77.20 57.80
C GLN A 228 -66.82 -75.95 58.59
N LYS A 229 -67.40 -76.11 59.79
CA LYS A 229 -67.74 -74.98 60.65
C LYS A 229 -66.50 -74.26 61.18
N LEU A 230 -65.43 -75.00 61.47
CA LEU A 230 -64.15 -74.42 61.85
C LEU A 230 -63.55 -73.63 60.69
N ASP A 231 -63.56 -74.17 59.47
CA ASP A 231 -63.05 -73.49 58.28
C ASP A 231 -63.86 -72.22 57.97
N MET A 232 -65.19 -72.25 58.14
CA MET A 232 -66.05 -71.07 58.04
C MET A 232 -65.73 -70.00 59.09
N LEU A 233 -65.60 -70.38 60.37
CA LEU A 233 -65.22 -69.42 61.42
C LEU A 233 -63.81 -68.87 61.22
N THR A 234 -62.90 -69.68 60.64
CA THR A 234 -61.54 -69.25 60.33
C THR A 234 -61.54 -68.25 59.18
N SER A 235 -62.38 -68.43 58.15
CA SER A 235 -62.51 -67.46 57.06
C SER A 235 -63.19 -66.17 57.52
N GLU A 236 -64.22 -66.24 58.38
CA GLU A 236 -64.84 -65.06 59.00
C GLU A 236 -63.83 -64.27 59.86
N ARG A 237 -63.03 -64.95 60.68
CA ARG A 237 -61.96 -64.32 61.46
C ARG A 237 -60.93 -63.63 60.54
N ASN A 238 -60.52 -64.28 59.45
CA ASN A 238 -59.56 -63.68 58.51
C ASN A 238 -60.14 -62.43 57.81
N VAL A 239 -61.43 -62.45 57.44
CA VAL A 239 -62.10 -61.26 56.87
C VAL A 239 -62.15 -60.14 57.89
N MET A 240 -62.56 -60.42 59.14
CA MET A 240 -62.60 -59.43 60.20
C MET A 240 -61.22 -58.86 60.55
N GLU A 241 -60.16 -59.68 60.47
CA GLU A 241 -58.78 -59.23 60.68
C GLU A 241 -58.29 -58.29 59.57
N VAL A 242 -58.69 -58.54 58.32
CA VAL A 242 -58.42 -57.62 57.20
C VAL A 242 -59.20 -56.31 57.36
N GLU A 243 -60.49 -56.37 57.70
CA GLU A 243 -61.32 -55.18 57.96
C GLU A 243 -60.76 -54.34 59.12
N PHE A 244 -60.33 -54.98 60.20
CA PHE A 244 -59.67 -54.32 61.32
C PHE A 244 -58.36 -53.64 60.90
N SER A 245 -57.51 -54.33 60.13
CA SER A 245 -56.28 -53.74 59.59
C SER A 245 -56.55 -52.54 58.68
N GLN A 246 -57.63 -52.60 57.89
CA GLN A 246 -58.04 -51.51 57.02
C GLN A 246 -58.58 -50.30 57.81
N ALA A 247 -59.37 -50.54 58.86
CA ALA A 247 -59.87 -49.50 59.77
C ALA A 247 -58.75 -48.85 60.60
N GLN A 248 -57.73 -49.63 61.00
CA GLN A 248 -56.56 -49.09 61.69
C GLN A 248 -55.77 -48.14 60.79
N LYS A 249 -55.50 -48.54 59.53
CA LYS A 249 -54.80 -47.69 58.55
C LYS A 249 -55.60 -46.44 58.17
N SER A 250 -56.93 -46.45 58.22
CA SER A 250 -57.71 -45.23 58.01
C SER A 250 -57.64 -44.29 59.22
N CYS A 251 -57.66 -44.81 60.45
CA CYS A 251 -57.46 -44.01 61.65
C CYS A 251 -56.09 -43.33 61.66
N GLU A 252 -55.02 -44.06 61.35
CA GLU A 252 -53.66 -43.50 61.27
C GLU A 252 -53.55 -42.34 60.26
N ARG A 253 -54.22 -42.46 59.11
CA ARG A 253 -54.27 -41.39 58.10
C ARG A 253 -54.99 -40.15 58.64
N VAL A 254 -56.16 -40.32 59.25
CA VAL A 254 -56.92 -39.21 59.84
C VAL A 254 -56.13 -38.52 60.96
N GLU A 255 -55.43 -39.28 61.81
CA GLU A 255 -54.56 -38.70 62.84
C GLU A 255 -53.37 -37.92 62.26
N SER A 256 -52.82 -38.37 61.12
CA SER A 256 -51.75 -37.64 60.44
C SER A 256 -52.23 -36.32 59.83
N ASP A 257 -53.42 -36.32 59.23
CA ASP A 257 -54.05 -35.12 58.67
C ASP A 257 -54.43 -34.12 59.76
N LEU A 258 -54.98 -34.60 60.89
CA LEU A 258 -55.26 -33.75 62.05
C LEU A 258 -54.00 -33.08 62.60
N ARG A 259 -52.89 -33.82 62.70
CA ARG A 259 -51.60 -33.25 63.11
C ARG A 259 -51.10 -32.17 62.14
N ASN A 260 -51.26 -32.38 60.84
CA ASN A 260 -50.88 -31.39 59.83
C ASN A 260 -51.73 -30.11 59.96
N ILE A 261 -53.04 -30.26 60.14
CA ILE A 261 -53.96 -29.13 60.34
C ILE A 261 -53.63 -28.39 61.63
N GLU A 262 -53.36 -29.10 62.73
CA GLU A 262 -52.97 -28.52 64.00
C GLU A 262 -51.66 -27.73 63.89
N ASN A 263 -50.68 -28.24 63.15
CA ASN A 263 -49.42 -27.55 62.89
C ASN A 263 -49.63 -26.26 62.08
N VAL A 264 -50.52 -26.28 61.09
CA VAL A 264 -50.90 -25.07 60.34
C VAL A 264 -51.58 -24.07 61.26
N LEU A 265 -52.55 -24.48 62.08
CA LEU A 265 -53.27 -23.60 63.01
C LEU A 265 -52.32 -22.98 64.07
N LYS A 266 -51.36 -23.76 64.59
CA LYS A 266 -50.30 -23.27 65.47
C LYS A 266 -49.43 -22.22 64.79
N SER A 267 -49.07 -22.42 63.52
CA SER A 267 -48.27 -21.45 62.76
C SER A 267 -49.00 -20.10 62.55
N VAL A 268 -50.34 -20.11 62.54
CA VAL A 268 -51.16 -18.89 62.49
C VAL A 268 -51.42 -18.30 63.90
N GLY A 269 -50.95 -18.97 64.95
CA GLY A 269 -51.07 -18.53 66.34
C GLY A 269 -52.46 -18.73 66.91
N ILE A 270 -53.15 -19.81 66.54
CA ILE A 270 -54.37 -20.31 67.17
C ILE A 270 -53.97 -21.50 68.04
N THR A 271 -53.85 -21.28 69.35
CA THR A 271 -53.42 -22.28 70.34
C THR A 271 -54.56 -22.78 71.23
N ASP A 272 -55.75 -22.21 71.08
CA ASP A 272 -56.87 -22.35 72.02
C ASP A 272 -57.92 -23.36 71.51
N ILE A 273 -57.46 -24.51 71.02
CA ILE A 273 -58.32 -25.56 70.42
C ILE A 273 -58.86 -26.50 71.50
N HIS A 274 -58.29 -26.47 72.72
CA HIS A 274 -58.60 -27.40 73.81
C HIS A 274 -59.22 -26.74 75.05
N SER A 275 -59.80 -25.54 74.96
CA SER A 275 -60.47 -24.93 76.11
C SER A 275 -61.88 -25.51 76.28
N GLU A 276 -62.08 -26.32 77.31
CA GLU A 276 -63.40 -26.76 77.83
C GLU A 276 -64.17 -25.59 78.46
N ASN A 277 -64.38 -24.52 77.71
CA ASN A 277 -65.21 -23.39 78.14
C ASN A 277 -66.63 -23.55 77.61
N SER A 278 -67.60 -23.33 78.50
CA SER A 278 -69.05 -23.34 78.24
C SER A 278 -69.43 -22.87 76.84
N VAL A 279 -70.36 -23.60 76.21
CA VAL A 279 -70.81 -23.48 74.80
C VAL A 279 -71.06 -22.03 74.36
N ASP A 280 -71.45 -21.15 75.29
CA ASP A 280 -71.74 -19.72 75.03
C ASP A 280 -70.52 -18.88 74.61
N ASN A 281 -69.28 -19.28 74.94
CA ASN A 281 -68.06 -18.53 74.61
C ASN A 281 -67.33 -19.03 73.34
N LEU A 282 -67.68 -20.22 72.83
CA LEU A 282 -67.01 -20.84 71.69
C LEU A 282 -67.22 -20.02 70.41
N LEU A 283 -68.42 -19.48 70.20
CA LEU A 283 -68.75 -18.67 69.03
C LEU A 283 -67.90 -17.40 68.96
N GLN A 284 -67.64 -16.75 70.10
CA GLN A 284 -66.78 -15.56 70.19
C GLN A 284 -65.32 -15.90 69.90
N VAL A 285 -64.80 -17.01 70.42
CA VAL A 285 -63.42 -17.47 70.15
C VAL A 285 -63.24 -17.78 68.67
N VAL A 286 -64.20 -18.48 68.06
CA VAL A 286 -64.20 -18.78 66.62
C VAL A 286 -64.27 -17.50 65.80
N HIS A 287 -65.15 -16.55 66.12
CA HIS A 287 -65.22 -15.25 65.44
C HIS A 287 -63.92 -14.45 65.57
N LYS A 288 -63.27 -14.46 66.74
CA LYS A 288 -61.96 -13.81 66.95
C LYS A 288 -60.87 -14.46 66.10
N ASN A 289 -60.85 -15.78 66.01
CA ASN A 289 -59.91 -16.55 65.19
C ASN A 289 -60.14 -16.30 63.69
N ILE A 290 -61.39 -16.33 63.22
CA ILE A 290 -61.76 -16.00 61.84
C ILE A 290 -61.33 -14.57 61.48
N LYS A 291 -61.56 -13.60 62.37
CA LYS A 291 -61.12 -12.22 62.15
C LYS A 291 -59.60 -12.12 62.06
N LYS A 292 -58.86 -12.82 62.92
CA LYS A 292 -57.38 -12.89 62.87
C LYS A 292 -56.88 -13.50 61.56
N MET A 293 -57.53 -14.56 61.08
CA MET A 293 -57.25 -15.17 59.78
C MET A 293 -57.50 -14.19 58.63
N HIS A 294 -58.66 -13.51 58.63
CA HIS A 294 -59.00 -12.53 57.59
C HIS A 294 -58.01 -11.37 57.53
N CYS A 295 -57.69 -10.75 58.67
CA CYS A 295 -56.67 -9.68 58.71
C CYS A 295 -55.33 -10.18 58.15
N LYS A 296 -54.94 -11.43 58.45
CA LYS A 296 -53.69 -11.98 57.92
C LYS A 296 -53.73 -12.24 56.41
N VAL A 297 -54.86 -12.72 55.90
CA VAL A 297 -55.06 -12.91 54.45
C VAL A 297 -55.02 -11.56 53.73
N GLU A 298 -55.63 -10.53 54.30
CA GLU A 298 -55.68 -9.16 53.75
C GLU A 298 -54.28 -8.49 53.78
N ASP A 299 -53.53 -8.68 54.86
CA ASP A 299 -52.11 -8.29 54.95
C ASP A 299 -51.23 -9.00 53.91
N LEU A 300 -51.46 -10.29 53.69
CA LEU A 300 -50.68 -11.08 52.70
C LEU A 300 -51.07 -10.73 51.26
N THR A 301 -52.34 -10.44 50.99
CA THR A 301 -52.81 -10.02 49.66
C THR A 301 -52.32 -8.62 49.33
N SER A 302 -52.39 -7.68 50.26
CA SER A 302 -51.82 -6.33 50.08
C SER A 302 -50.31 -6.36 49.87
N LYS A 303 -49.57 -7.18 50.63
CA LYS A 303 -48.14 -7.41 50.40
C LYS A 303 -47.85 -8.04 49.03
N ASN A 304 -48.62 -9.04 48.61
CA ASN A 304 -48.46 -9.64 47.28
C ASN A 304 -48.73 -8.64 46.15
N LEU A 305 -49.74 -7.78 46.29
CA LEU A 305 -50.06 -6.73 45.33
C LEU A 305 -48.92 -5.70 45.26
N SER A 306 -48.38 -5.26 46.40
CA SER A 306 -47.23 -4.35 46.44
C SER A 306 -46.02 -4.97 45.75
N LEU A 307 -45.66 -6.21 46.12
CA LEU A 307 -44.54 -6.93 45.51
C LEU A 307 -44.72 -7.09 44.00
N LYS A 308 -45.94 -7.35 43.53
CA LYS A 308 -46.23 -7.46 42.09
C LYS A 308 -45.97 -6.15 41.36
N VAL A 309 -46.41 -5.03 41.92
CA VAL A 309 -46.15 -3.69 41.36
C VAL A 309 -44.66 -3.38 41.33
N ASP A 310 -43.93 -3.70 42.41
CA ASP A 310 -42.49 -3.49 42.48
C ASP A 310 -41.73 -4.37 41.46
N ILE A 311 -42.15 -5.61 41.26
CA ILE A 311 -41.62 -6.50 40.21
C ILE A 311 -41.88 -5.92 38.82
N GLU A 312 -43.09 -5.40 38.55
CA GLU A 312 -43.41 -4.79 37.26
C GLU A 312 -42.59 -3.51 37.01
N LYS A 313 -42.40 -2.66 38.02
CA LYS A 313 -41.52 -1.48 37.92
C LYS A 313 -40.06 -1.86 37.66
N LEU A 314 -39.51 -2.81 38.41
CA LEU A 314 -38.15 -3.28 38.20
C LEU A 314 -37.98 -3.90 36.80
N LYS A 315 -39.01 -4.58 36.29
CA LYS A 315 -39.00 -5.14 34.94
C LYS A 315 -39.00 -4.04 33.88
N THR A 316 -39.84 -3.02 34.00
CA THR A 316 -39.89 -1.92 33.03
C THR A 316 -38.64 -1.04 33.04
N GLU A 317 -38.06 -0.77 34.22
CA GLU A 317 -36.77 -0.09 34.36
C GLU A 317 -35.64 -0.90 33.71
N LYS A 318 -35.63 -2.21 33.93
CA LYS A 318 -34.65 -3.12 33.30
C LYS A 318 -34.80 -3.14 31.79
N ASP A 319 -36.01 -3.21 31.27
CA ASP A 319 -36.27 -3.23 29.82
C ASP A 319 -35.88 -1.88 29.17
N CYS A 320 -36.19 -0.75 29.81
CA CYS A 320 -35.77 0.58 29.34
C CYS A 320 -34.25 0.76 29.37
N SER A 321 -33.58 0.32 30.44
CA SER A 321 -32.12 0.38 30.56
C SER A 321 -31.43 -0.48 29.49
N GLN A 322 -31.90 -1.72 29.28
CA GLN A 322 -31.39 -2.60 28.22
C GLN A 322 -31.61 -2.01 26.82
N LEU A 323 -32.77 -1.40 26.55
CA LEU A 323 -33.04 -0.77 25.27
C LEU A 323 -32.11 0.42 25.02
N SER A 324 -31.86 1.24 26.06
CA SER A 324 -30.94 2.37 26.02
C SER A 324 -29.50 1.92 25.78
N GLU A 325 -29.01 0.93 26.53
CA GLU A 325 -27.68 0.34 26.35
C GLU A 325 -27.52 -0.28 24.96
N ARG A 326 -28.53 -1.00 24.48
CA ARG A 326 -28.53 -1.59 23.13
C ARG A 326 -28.48 -0.51 22.05
N ASN A 327 -29.19 0.60 22.24
CA ASN A 327 -29.14 1.76 21.34
C ASN A 327 -27.77 2.45 21.37
N ASN A 328 -27.15 2.58 22.54
CA ASN A 328 -25.80 3.14 22.68
C ASN A 328 -24.74 2.23 22.05
N CYS A 329 -24.81 0.92 22.29
CA CYS A 329 -23.96 -0.06 21.61
C CYS A 329 -24.13 -0.02 20.09
N LYS A 330 -25.38 0.12 19.59
CA LYS A 330 -25.66 0.24 18.16
C LYS A 330 -25.06 1.53 17.57
N LYS A 331 -25.16 2.67 18.28
CA LYS A 331 -24.52 3.92 17.88
C LYS A 331 -23.00 3.77 17.82
N HIS A 332 -22.39 3.22 18.87
CA HIS A 332 -20.94 3.01 18.91
C HIS A 332 -20.45 2.08 17.78
N LEU A 333 -21.22 1.04 17.47
CA LEU A 333 -20.92 0.13 16.36
C LEU A 333 -21.01 0.84 14.99
N MET A 334 -21.97 1.75 14.82
CA MET A 334 -22.05 2.58 13.60
C MET A 334 -20.85 3.52 13.48
N ASP A 335 -20.47 4.22 14.56
CA ASP A 335 -19.30 5.12 14.58
C ASP A 335 -18.00 4.36 14.27
N LEU A 336 -17.84 3.17 14.85
CA LEU A 336 -16.68 2.30 14.57
C LEU A 336 -16.67 1.83 13.11
N LYS A 337 -17.84 1.50 12.54
CA LYS A 337 -17.97 1.11 11.14
C LYS A 337 -17.64 2.25 10.20
N GLU A 338 -18.06 3.47 10.53
CA GLU A 338 -17.72 4.68 9.76
C GLU A 338 -16.22 4.99 9.84
N LYS A 339 -15.62 4.94 11.04
CA LYS A 339 -14.17 5.09 11.22
C LYS A 339 -13.39 4.02 10.46
N ALA A 340 -13.81 2.76 10.50
CA ALA A 340 -13.18 1.68 9.76
C ALA A 340 -13.26 1.91 8.24
N LYS A 341 -14.39 2.43 7.74
CA LYS A 341 -14.54 2.81 6.34
C LYS A 341 -13.62 3.98 5.97
N GLY A 342 -13.55 5.02 6.80
CA GLY A 342 -12.64 6.15 6.58
C GLY A 342 -11.16 5.72 6.53
N VAL A 343 -10.74 4.86 7.45
CA VAL A 343 -9.37 4.30 7.45
C VAL A 343 -9.09 3.46 6.20
N LYS A 344 -10.10 2.71 5.71
CA LYS A 344 -9.97 1.94 4.46
C LYS A 344 -9.77 2.86 3.27
N ASP A 345 -10.60 3.90 3.13
CA ASP A 345 -10.51 4.86 2.03
C ASP A 345 -9.17 5.63 2.06
N GLU A 346 -8.66 5.98 3.26
CA GLU A 346 -7.33 6.56 3.41
C GLU A 346 -6.20 5.61 3.01
N CYS A 347 -6.35 4.32 3.30
CA CYS A 347 -5.38 3.30 2.92
C CYS A 347 -5.32 3.14 1.40
N GLU A 348 -6.48 3.12 0.74
CA GLU A 348 -6.60 3.07 -0.73
C GLU A 348 -5.95 4.31 -1.38
N LYS A 349 -6.25 5.52 -0.88
CA LYS A 349 -5.59 6.76 -1.35
C LYS A 349 -4.07 6.74 -1.16
N LYS A 350 -3.59 6.25 -0.01
CA LYS A 350 -2.15 6.13 0.26
C LYS A 350 -1.49 5.08 -0.63
N GLU A 351 -2.19 4.00 -0.97
CA GLU A 351 -1.70 2.99 -1.90
C GLU A 351 -1.59 3.55 -3.32
N GLU A 352 -2.59 4.29 -3.80
CA GLU A 352 -2.51 5.01 -5.08
C GLU A 352 -1.34 5.99 -5.12
N LEU A 353 -1.16 6.79 -4.06
CA LEU A 353 -0.03 7.72 -3.95
C LEU A 353 1.31 6.98 -3.96
N ARG A 354 1.40 5.83 -3.26
CA ARG A 354 2.58 4.97 -3.26
C ARG A 354 2.90 4.45 -4.67
N ILE A 355 1.89 4.01 -5.41
CA ILE A 355 2.04 3.55 -6.80
C ILE A 355 2.53 4.70 -7.68
N GLN A 356 1.94 5.89 -7.55
CA GLN A 356 2.36 7.08 -8.30
C GLN A 356 3.81 7.50 -7.97
N LEU A 357 4.17 7.53 -6.69
CA LEU A 357 5.53 7.85 -6.24
C LEU A 357 6.52 6.80 -6.71
N LYS A 358 6.16 5.52 -6.69
CA LYS A 358 6.99 4.43 -7.21
C LYS A 358 7.18 4.55 -8.72
N ALA A 359 6.15 4.91 -9.47
CA ALA A 359 6.27 5.17 -10.92
C ALA A 359 7.15 6.39 -11.22
N LYS A 360 7.02 7.48 -10.45
CA LYS A 360 7.92 8.65 -10.55
C LYS A 360 9.36 8.28 -10.18
N TYR A 361 9.54 7.46 -9.14
CA TYR A 361 10.85 6.98 -8.73
C TYR A 361 11.48 6.08 -9.78
N GLU A 362 10.80 5.10 -10.35
CA GLU A 362 11.36 4.25 -11.40
C GLU A 362 11.70 5.06 -12.67
N LYS A 363 10.93 6.11 -13.00
CA LYS A 363 11.31 7.08 -14.05
C LYS A 363 12.58 7.87 -13.72
N MET A 364 12.82 8.17 -12.44
CA MET A 364 14.01 8.89 -11.96
C MET A 364 15.20 7.97 -11.67
N LYS A 365 14.97 6.68 -11.40
CA LYS A 365 15.95 5.63 -11.07
C LYS A 365 16.75 5.21 -12.29
N GLY A 366 16.21 5.46 -13.49
CA GLY A 366 17.01 5.70 -14.68
C GLY A 366 17.65 7.08 -14.61
N GLY A 367 18.39 7.37 -13.54
CA GLY A 367 19.10 8.63 -13.37
C GLY A 367 19.93 8.85 -14.63
N ASN A 368 19.75 10.03 -15.24
CA ASN A 368 20.46 10.45 -16.43
C ASN A 368 21.95 10.20 -16.19
N LYS A 369 22.46 9.06 -16.70
CA LYS A 369 23.69 8.47 -16.18
C LYS A 369 24.78 9.52 -16.36
N ARG A 370 25.26 10.09 -15.26
CA ARG A 370 26.29 11.14 -15.25
C ARG A 370 27.43 10.81 -16.22
N TYR A 371 27.82 9.55 -16.26
CA TYR A 371 28.78 8.99 -17.20
C TYR A 371 28.46 9.23 -18.69
N ILE A 372 27.20 9.14 -19.13
CA ILE A 372 26.81 9.43 -20.52
C ILE A 372 27.04 10.91 -20.83
N TYR A 373 26.69 11.80 -19.90
CA TYR A 373 26.94 13.23 -20.03
C TYR A 373 28.43 13.54 -20.02
N THR A 374 29.18 13.00 -19.07
CA THR A 374 30.64 13.15 -18.98
C THR A 374 31.33 12.61 -20.23
N LYS A 375 30.93 11.45 -20.75
CA LYS A 375 31.47 10.89 -21.99
C LYS A 375 31.18 11.78 -23.19
N ARG A 376 29.94 12.28 -23.32
CA ARG A 376 29.57 13.21 -24.40
C ARG A 376 30.34 14.54 -24.29
N ILE A 377 30.55 15.04 -23.08
CA ILE A 377 31.36 16.25 -22.83
C ILE A 377 32.81 16.02 -23.28
N LEU A 378 33.40 14.87 -22.93
CA LEU A 378 34.76 14.53 -23.37
C LEU A 378 34.87 14.38 -24.89
N GLU A 379 33.85 13.83 -25.55
CA GLU A 379 33.78 13.74 -27.01
C GLU A 379 33.70 15.13 -27.66
N ILE A 380 32.89 16.04 -27.10
CA ILE A 380 32.78 17.42 -27.58
C ILE A 380 34.12 18.15 -27.40
N ILE A 381 34.77 18.02 -26.23
CA ILE A 381 36.08 18.61 -25.98
C ILE A 381 37.10 18.11 -27.01
N GLY A 382 37.15 16.80 -27.25
CA GLY A 382 38.04 16.23 -28.26
C GLY A 382 37.76 16.73 -29.68
N ASN A 383 36.50 17.02 -30.02
CA ASN A 383 36.15 17.63 -31.31
C ASN A 383 36.55 19.10 -31.39
N VAL A 384 36.38 19.88 -30.31
CA VAL A 384 36.82 21.27 -30.24
C VAL A 384 38.35 21.36 -30.39
N ASP A 385 39.09 20.46 -29.77
CA ASP A 385 40.54 20.41 -29.91
C ASP A 385 40.99 20.13 -31.35
N LYS A 386 40.30 19.20 -32.04
CA LYS A 386 40.53 18.94 -33.47
C LYS A 386 40.22 20.16 -34.34
N GLN A 387 39.08 20.81 -34.11
CA GLN A 387 38.72 22.04 -34.82
C GLN A 387 39.75 23.14 -34.61
N ASN A 388 40.27 23.31 -33.39
CA ASN A 388 41.34 24.28 -33.11
C ASN A 388 42.63 23.96 -33.87
N MET A 389 42.98 22.68 -34.04
CA MET A 389 44.14 22.28 -34.87
C MET A 389 43.89 22.58 -36.35
N GLU A 390 42.69 22.30 -36.86
CA GLU A 390 42.32 22.62 -38.25
C GLU A 390 42.31 24.13 -38.50
N ILE A 391 41.77 24.93 -37.58
CA ILE A 391 41.80 26.40 -37.66
C ILE A 391 43.24 26.90 -37.71
N LYS A 392 44.14 26.38 -36.86
CA LYS A 392 45.57 26.74 -36.92
C LYS A 392 46.18 26.45 -38.27
N LYS A 393 45.87 25.28 -38.85
CA LYS A 393 46.33 24.91 -40.20
C LYS A 393 45.81 25.89 -41.26
N VAL A 394 44.51 26.18 -41.24
CA VAL A 394 43.89 27.15 -42.18
C VAL A 394 44.51 28.54 -42.03
N LEU A 395 44.83 28.98 -40.81
CA LEU A 395 45.52 30.25 -40.57
C LEU A 395 46.94 30.25 -41.15
N GLU A 396 47.67 29.14 -41.04
CA GLU A 396 49.00 29.01 -41.62
C GLU A 396 48.96 28.99 -43.15
N ASP A 397 48.02 28.26 -43.73
CA ASP A 397 47.76 28.24 -45.17
C ASP A 397 47.36 29.64 -45.68
N THR A 398 46.50 30.36 -44.94
CA THR A 398 46.10 31.74 -45.29
C THR A 398 47.29 32.70 -45.24
N ARG A 399 48.17 32.58 -44.24
CA ARG A 399 49.41 33.37 -44.18
C ARG A 399 50.36 33.05 -45.32
N HIS A 400 50.42 31.78 -45.73
CA HIS A 400 51.23 31.35 -46.86
C HIS A 400 50.71 31.97 -48.16
N LEU A 401 49.40 31.86 -48.43
CA LEU A 401 48.77 32.49 -49.59
C LEU A 401 48.98 34.01 -49.62
N GLN A 402 48.87 34.70 -48.47
CA GLN A 402 49.14 36.14 -48.42
C GLN A 402 50.59 36.48 -48.80
N LYS A 403 51.56 35.66 -48.41
CA LYS A 403 52.97 35.85 -48.80
C LYS A 403 53.17 35.63 -50.30
N GLU A 404 52.52 34.62 -50.88
CA GLU A 404 52.57 34.37 -52.32
C GLU A 404 51.95 35.53 -53.11
N ILE A 405 50.78 36.03 -52.69
CA ILE A 405 50.12 37.19 -53.30
C ILE A 405 51.06 38.40 -53.27
N ASN A 406 51.61 38.75 -52.10
CA ASN A 406 52.51 39.91 -51.99
C ASN A 406 53.80 39.72 -52.80
N SER A 407 54.32 38.50 -52.90
CA SER A 407 55.50 38.18 -53.70
C SER A 407 55.23 38.37 -55.20
N LEU A 408 54.09 37.86 -55.69
CA LEU A 408 53.66 37.99 -57.08
C LEU A 408 53.32 39.44 -57.43
N GLU A 409 52.64 40.18 -56.54
CA GLU A 409 52.37 41.61 -56.70
C GLU A 409 53.67 42.42 -56.81
N GLY A 410 54.65 42.12 -55.95
CA GLY A 410 55.98 42.73 -56.03
C GLY A 410 56.75 42.35 -57.30
N GLN A 411 56.65 41.11 -57.78
CA GLN A 411 57.22 40.69 -59.08
C GLN A 411 56.56 41.43 -60.24
N LEU A 412 55.24 41.54 -60.25
CA LEU A 412 54.48 42.27 -61.26
C LEU A 412 54.91 43.74 -61.32
N GLY A 413 54.99 44.42 -60.16
CA GLY A 413 55.44 45.82 -60.10
C GLY A 413 56.87 46.03 -60.62
N ARG A 414 57.80 45.12 -60.31
CA ARG A 414 59.18 45.18 -60.83
C ARG A 414 59.24 44.93 -62.34
N CYS A 415 58.55 43.90 -62.83
CA CYS A 415 58.48 43.59 -64.26
C CYS A 415 57.87 44.75 -65.07
N PHE A 416 56.80 45.36 -64.55
CA PHE A 416 56.18 46.53 -65.16
C PHE A 416 57.14 47.72 -65.20
N SER A 417 57.83 48.03 -64.10
CA SER A 417 58.78 49.15 -64.03
C SER A 417 59.94 48.98 -65.04
N ILE A 418 60.46 47.77 -65.20
CA ILE A 418 61.51 47.47 -66.19
C ILE A 418 60.97 47.65 -67.61
N ALA A 419 59.78 47.12 -67.91
CA ALA A 419 59.14 47.26 -69.23
C ALA A 419 58.83 48.73 -69.55
N ASP A 420 58.31 49.49 -68.58
CA ASP A 420 58.02 50.93 -68.72
C ASP A 420 59.30 51.74 -68.98
N GLU A 421 60.36 51.52 -68.20
CA GLU A 421 61.62 52.26 -68.37
C GLU A 421 62.32 51.95 -69.70
N THR A 422 62.33 50.68 -70.12
CA THR A 422 62.93 50.23 -71.39
C THR A 422 62.16 50.79 -72.59
N LEU A 423 60.83 50.62 -72.61
CA LEU A 423 60.00 51.15 -73.69
C LEU A 423 59.98 52.68 -73.72
N PHE A 424 60.07 53.36 -72.57
CA PHE A 424 60.17 54.81 -72.53
C PHE A 424 61.49 55.33 -73.13
N LYS A 425 62.61 54.63 -72.90
CA LYS A 425 63.91 54.96 -73.52
C LYS A 425 63.88 54.76 -75.03
N ASP A 426 63.28 53.68 -75.52
CA ASP A 426 63.20 53.36 -76.95
C ASP A 426 62.19 54.24 -77.69
N ALA A 427 61.09 54.63 -77.03
CA ALA A 427 60.10 55.59 -77.55
C ALA A 427 60.68 56.99 -77.84
N LYS A 428 61.84 57.35 -77.26
CA LYS A 428 62.55 58.59 -77.61
C LYS A 428 63.20 58.54 -78.99
N LYS A 429 63.54 57.33 -79.48
CA LYS A 429 64.31 57.12 -80.71
C LYS A 429 63.46 56.64 -81.88
N ASP A 430 62.42 55.86 -81.62
CA ASP A 430 61.58 55.22 -82.64
C ASP A 430 60.08 55.52 -82.44
N ASP A 431 59.39 55.82 -83.54
CA ASP A 431 57.94 56.10 -83.54
C ASP A 431 57.11 54.83 -83.33
N GLN A 432 57.62 53.66 -83.74
CA GLN A 432 56.99 52.38 -83.46
C GLN A 432 57.05 52.05 -81.96
N ALA A 433 58.17 52.35 -81.29
CA ALA A 433 58.31 52.21 -79.84
C ALA A 433 57.37 53.16 -79.05
N LYS A 434 57.04 54.36 -79.57
CA LYS A 434 56.01 55.23 -78.98
C LYS A 434 54.61 54.59 -79.00
N LYS A 435 54.27 53.89 -80.07
CA LYS A 435 52.99 53.16 -80.17
C LYS A 435 52.96 52.00 -79.17
N ALA A 436 54.06 51.27 -79.04
CA ALA A 436 54.20 50.20 -78.04
C ALA A 436 54.12 50.72 -76.60
N TYR A 437 54.73 51.87 -76.30
CA TYR A 437 54.64 52.51 -74.97
C TYR A 437 53.19 52.87 -74.59
N LYS A 438 52.41 53.45 -75.53
CA LYS A 438 50.99 53.74 -75.31
C LYS A 438 50.17 52.47 -75.06
N LEU A 439 50.46 51.39 -75.79
CA LEU A 439 49.82 50.10 -75.59
C LEU A 439 50.17 49.50 -74.22
N LEU A 440 51.42 49.64 -73.74
CA LEU A 440 51.82 49.19 -72.40
C LEU A 440 51.06 49.94 -71.29
N ALA A 441 50.95 51.28 -71.40
CA ALA A 441 50.21 52.07 -70.44
C ALA A 441 48.72 51.71 -70.40
N LEU A 442 48.12 51.47 -71.58
CA LEU A 442 46.74 51.00 -71.70
C LEU A 442 46.57 49.61 -71.08
N LEU A 443 47.48 48.67 -71.37
CA LEU A 443 47.48 47.34 -70.78
C LEU A 443 47.55 47.40 -69.25
N HIS A 444 48.41 48.25 -68.68
CA HIS A 444 48.50 48.40 -67.23
C HIS A 444 47.21 48.97 -66.62
N SER A 445 46.57 49.95 -67.28
CA SER A 445 45.28 50.49 -66.84
C SER A 445 44.17 49.43 -66.88
N GLU A 446 44.12 48.62 -67.94
CA GLU A 446 43.15 47.52 -68.07
C GLU A 446 43.40 46.41 -67.04
N CYS A 447 44.66 46.00 -66.84
CA CYS A 447 45.02 45.03 -65.81
C CYS A 447 44.66 45.50 -64.40
N ASN A 448 44.88 46.78 -64.07
CA ASN A 448 44.46 47.33 -62.77
C ASN A 448 42.94 47.35 -62.61
N THR A 449 42.21 47.62 -63.69
CA THR A 449 40.74 47.52 -63.71
C THR A 449 40.28 46.09 -63.44
N ILE A 450 40.93 45.09 -64.07
CA ILE A 450 40.65 43.66 -63.83
C ILE A 450 40.93 43.29 -62.36
N VAL A 451 42.05 43.75 -61.78
CA VAL A 451 42.37 43.50 -60.37
C VAL A 451 41.30 44.08 -59.44
N SER A 452 40.81 45.31 -59.70
CA SER A 452 39.70 45.90 -58.93
C SER A 452 38.43 45.06 -59.04
N LEU A 453 38.03 44.69 -60.26
CA LEU A 453 36.83 43.89 -60.51
C LEU A 453 36.90 42.51 -59.86
N VAL A 454 38.06 41.85 -59.86
CA VAL A 454 38.27 40.58 -59.16
C VAL A 454 38.13 40.74 -57.65
N ASN A 455 38.69 41.81 -57.07
CA ASN A 455 38.54 42.10 -55.65
C ASN A 455 37.08 42.40 -55.25
N GLU A 456 36.38 43.21 -56.06
CA GLU A 456 34.95 43.51 -55.89
C GLU A 456 34.08 42.26 -56.06
N THR A 457 34.42 41.38 -57.01
CA THR A 457 33.75 40.07 -57.15
C THR A 457 33.97 39.22 -55.91
N GLY A 458 35.16 39.26 -55.31
CA GLY A 458 35.48 38.57 -54.06
C GLY A 458 34.79 39.16 -52.82
N THR A 459 34.49 40.46 -52.78
CA THR A 459 33.64 41.05 -51.73
C THR A 459 32.19 40.64 -51.92
N LEU A 460 31.65 40.75 -53.14
CA LEU A 460 30.28 40.36 -53.45
C LEU A 460 30.03 38.87 -53.17
N ALA A 461 30.99 38.00 -53.47
CA ALA A 461 30.88 36.56 -53.18
C ALA A 461 30.76 36.28 -51.68
N ARG A 462 31.47 37.02 -50.83
CA ARG A 462 31.35 36.90 -49.36
C ARG A 462 30.00 37.44 -48.88
N ASP A 463 29.59 38.60 -49.38
CA ASP A 463 28.29 39.19 -49.04
C ASP A 463 27.12 38.26 -49.43
N ILE A 464 27.23 37.56 -50.56
CA ILE A 464 26.24 36.55 -50.98
C ILE A 464 26.14 35.41 -49.96
N VAL A 465 27.28 34.85 -49.53
CA VAL A 465 27.31 33.77 -48.54
C VAL A 465 26.73 34.23 -47.20
N ASP A 466 27.09 35.42 -46.74
CA ASP A 466 26.56 36.00 -45.50
C ASP A 466 25.03 36.23 -45.58
N LEU A 467 24.54 36.73 -46.72
CA LEU A 467 23.11 36.89 -46.97
C LEU A 467 22.39 35.54 -47.04
N GLU A 468 22.99 34.52 -47.65
CA GLU A 468 22.44 33.16 -47.67
C GLU A 468 22.32 32.55 -46.27
N ASP A 469 23.32 32.76 -45.41
CA ASP A 469 23.29 32.29 -44.04
C ASP A 469 22.28 33.06 -43.18
N ASN A 470 22.12 34.37 -43.41
CA ASN A 470 21.02 35.15 -42.84
C ASN A 470 19.64 34.64 -43.28
N ILE A 471 19.50 34.24 -44.55
CA ILE A 471 18.27 33.62 -45.04
C ILE A 471 18.02 32.26 -44.36
N LYS A 472 19.05 31.43 -44.18
CA LYS A 472 18.92 30.13 -43.49
C LYS A 472 18.51 30.31 -42.03
N THR A 473 19.12 31.25 -41.33
CA THR A 473 18.78 31.53 -39.92
C THR A 473 17.34 32.03 -39.80
N GLU A 474 16.89 32.96 -40.63
CA GLU A 474 15.49 33.42 -40.62
C GLU A 474 14.48 32.33 -41.04
N LYS A 475 14.83 31.46 -41.99
CA LYS A 475 14.01 30.28 -42.32
C LYS A 475 13.85 29.35 -41.11
N SER A 476 14.93 29.09 -40.36
CA SER A 476 14.87 28.24 -39.17
C SER A 476 13.99 28.83 -38.07
N LYS A 477 14.12 30.14 -37.79
CA LYS A 477 13.26 30.86 -36.84
C LYS A 477 11.80 30.85 -37.27
N ARG A 478 11.51 30.99 -38.56
CA ARG A 478 10.14 30.94 -39.08
C ARG A 478 9.53 29.56 -38.92
N THR A 479 10.29 28.49 -39.17
CA THR A 479 9.82 27.12 -38.92
C THR A 479 9.55 26.88 -37.43
N GLU A 480 10.41 27.37 -36.55
CA GLU A 480 10.20 27.28 -35.09
C GLU A 480 8.94 28.04 -34.64
N ASN A 481 8.74 29.26 -35.12
CA ASN A 481 7.53 30.05 -34.85
C ASN A 481 6.25 29.37 -35.38
N ILE A 482 6.32 28.73 -36.55
CA ILE A 482 5.17 27.98 -37.10
C ILE A 482 4.85 26.76 -36.22
N LEU A 483 5.87 26.02 -35.78
CA LEU A 483 5.69 24.87 -34.88
C LEU A 483 5.12 25.29 -33.52
N GLN A 484 5.60 26.40 -32.94
CA GLN A 484 5.05 26.97 -31.71
C GLN A 484 3.58 27.36 -31.87
N LYS A 485 3.21 28.01 -32.98
CA LYS A 485 1.80 28.34 -33.27
C LYS A 485 0.92 27.09 -33.41
N ILE A 486 1.42 26.03 -34.05
CA ILE A 486 0.70 24.75 -34.16
C ILE A 486 0.52 24.10 -32.78
N GLN A 487 1.54 24.16 -31.92
CA GLN A 487 1.48 23.61 -30.56
C GLN A 487 0.49 24.37 -29.67
N VAL A 488 0.44 25.70 -29.78
CA VAL A 488 -0.55 26.54 -29.10
C VAL A 488 -1.96 26.24 -29.63
N CYS A 489 -2.16 26.17 -30.96
CA CYS A 489 -3.45 25.80 -31.54
C CYS A 489 -3.91 24.39 -31.14
N GLY A 490 -3.00 23.42 -31.06
CA GLY A 490 -3.29 22.07 -30.57
C GLY A 490 -3.69 22.04 -29.10
N GLY A 491 -3.10 22.90 -28.26
CA GLY A 491 -3.50 23.11 -26.87
C GLY A 491 -4.88 23.76 -26.74
N THR A 492 -5.15 24.78 -27.55
CA THR A 492 -6.44 25.49 -27.58
C THR A 492 -7.58 24.63 -28.14
N LEU A 493 -7.31 23.62 -28.98
CA LEU A 493 -8.29 22.63 -29.42
C LEU A 493 -8.56 21.54 -28.38
N ARG A 494 -7.60 21.27 -27.48
CA ARG A 494 -7.76 20.27 -26.40
C ARG A 494 -8.63 20.79 -25.24
N MET A 495 -8.62 22.10 -24.98
CA MET A 495 -9.46 22.76 -23.95
C MET A 495 -10.99 22.69 -24.20
N PRO A 496 -11.53 22.98 -25.41
CA PRO A 496 -12.96 22.90 -25.68
C PRO A 496 -13.46 21.45 -25.69
N HIS A 497 -12.61 20.47 -25.99
CA HIS A 497 -13.00 19.05 -25.94
C HIS A 497 -13.24 18.55 -24.49
N LEU A 498 -12.50 19.09 -23.52
CA LEU A 498 -12.76 18.86 -22.08
C LEU A 498 -13.98 19.64 -21.57
N GLY A 499 -14.21 20.86 -22.09
CA GLY A 499 -15.39 21.67 -21.76
C GLY A 499 -16.72 21.11 -22.31
N LEU A 500 -16.70 20.46 -23.48
CA LEU A 500 -17.89 19.88 -24.12
C LEU A 500 -18.26 18.47 -23.58
N LEU A 501 -17.34 17.76 -22.93
CA LEU A 501 -17.63 16.48 -22.28
C LEU A 501 -18.42 16.64 -20.97
N SER A 502 -18.33 17.80 -20.30
CA SER A 502 -19.03 18.10 -19.05
C SER A 502 -20.56 18.12 -19.20
N PRO A 503 -21.17 18.85 -20.16
CA PRO A 503 -22.62 18.86 -20.34
C PRO A 503 -23.21 17.51 -20.78
N PHE A 504 -22.47 16.73 -21.58
CA PHE A 504 -22.91 15.43 -22.06
C PHE A 504 -22.99 14.38 -20.94
N ALA A 505 -22.02 14.38 -20.02
CA ALA A 505 -22.03 13.52 -18.84
C ALA A 505 -23.18 13.88 -17.88
N GLN A 506 -23.52 15.17 -17.77
CA GLN A 506 -24.59 15.67 -16.89
C GLN A 506 -25.99 15.34 -17.44
N ASN A 507 -26.20 15.44 -18.75
CA ASN A 507 -27.47 15.07 -19.38
C ASN A 507 -27.72 13.56 -19.40
N MET A 508 -26.69 12.71 -19.52
CA MET A 508 -26.84 11.25 -19.40
C MET A 508 -27.24 10.80 -17.98
N ALA A 509 -26.83 11.53 -16.94
CA ALA A 509 -27.18 11.20 -15.56
C ALA A 509 -28.66 11.48 -15.24
N ILE A 510 -29.23 12.53 -15.84
CA ILE A 510 -30.63 12.92 -15.64
C ILE A 510 -31.59 11.94 -16.35
N LEU A 511 -31.20 11.40 -17.50
CA LEU A 511 -32.00 10.42 -18.25
C LEU A 511 -32.09 9.03 -17.59
N ARG A 512 -31.19 8.68 -16.65
CA ARG A 512 -31.23 7.39 -15.93
C ARG A 512 -32.18 7.35 -14.73
N GLN A 513 -32.66 8.50 -14.24
CA GLN A 513 -33.50 8.55 -13.02
C GLN A 513 -35.02 8.54 -13.29
N SER A 514 -35.47 8.64 -14.54
CA SER A 514 -36.90 8.67 -14.88
C SER A 514 -37.37 7.31 -15.42
N GLN A 515 -37.73 6.39 -14.52
CA GLN A 515 -38.54 5.21 -14.86
C GLN A 515 -40.04 5.56 -14.83
N ARG A 516 -40.72 5.55 -15.99
CA ARG A 516 -42.12 5.08 -16.14
C ARG A 516 -42.35 4.54 -17.56
N PRO A 517 -43.16 3.47 -17.73
CA PRO A 517 -43.44 2.87 -19.03
C PRO A 517 -44.77 3.40 -19.62
N MET A 518 -44.79 3.75 -20.92
CA MET A 518 -45.87 3.40 -21.87
C MET A 518 -45.63 4.02 -23.27
N THR A 519 -45.49 3.12 -24.24
CA THR A 519 -46.03 3.10 -25.62
C THR A 519 -46.40 4.39 -26.39
N ILE A 520 -45.69 4.52 -27.53
CA ILE A 520 -46.11 4.91 -28.89
C ILE A 520 -46.31 6.41 -29.16
N THR A 521 -45.40 7.01 -29.96
CA THR A 521 -45.69 7.49 -31.32
C THR A 521 -44.39 7.78 -32.10
N VAL A 522 -44.52 7.70 -33.40
CA VAL A 522 -43.49 7.59 -34.44
C VAL A 522 -42.72 8.90 -34.61
N GLU A 523 -41.65 9.12 -33.85
CA GLU A 523 -40.73 10.24 -34.10
C GLU A 523 -39.26 9.97 -33.71
N TRP A 524 -38.97 8.76 -33.21
CA TRP A 524 -37.62 8.37 -32.76
C TRP A 524 -36.76 7.66 -33.81
N ALA A 525 -37.26 7.48 -35.04
CA ALA A 525 -36.49 6.86 -36.12
C ALA A 525 -35.42 7.79 -36.74
N TYR A 526 -35.45 9.10 -36.46
CA TYR A 526 -34.51 10.06 -37.04
C TYR A 526 -33.29 10.40 -36.16
N CYS A 527 -33.34 10.14 -34.84
CA CYS A 527 -32.20 10.42 -33.95
C CYS A 527 -31.15 9.29 -33.91
N THR A 528 -31.51 8.06 -34.24
CA THR A 528 -30.56 6.92 -34.22
C THR A 528 -29.63 6.92 -35.44
N VAL A 529 -30.04 7.54 -36.55
CA VAL A 529 -29.23 7.62 -37.79
C VAL A 529 -28.15 8.71 -37.70
N PHE A 530 -28.33 9.73 -36.85
CA PHE A 530 -27.36 10.82 -36.72
C PHE A 530 -26.23 10.54 -35.71
N CYS A 531 -26.41 9.60 -34.78
CA CYS A 531 -25.37 9.23 -33.80
C CYS A 531 -24.41 8.14 -34.30
N GLU A 532 -24.82 7.29 -35.25
CA GLU A 532 -23.91 6.33 -35.89
C GLU A 532 -23.02 6.96 -36.97
N ALA A 533 -23.41 8.10 -37.54
CA ALA A 533 -22.58 8.83 -38.52
C ALA A 533 -21.40 9.60 -37.89
N ALA A 534 -21.46 9.94 -36.60
CA ALA A 534 -20.39 10.69 -35.92
C ALA A 534 -19.29 9.80 -35.32
N CYS A 535 -19.57 8.52 -35.06
CA CYS A 535 -18.58 7.57 -34.52
C CYS A 535 -17.75 6.85 -35.60
N PHE A 536 -18.09 6.97 -36.90
CA PHE A 536 -17.32 6.31 -37.96
C PHE A 536 -16.16 7.16 -38.54
N ILE A 537 -16.04 8.43 -38.14
CA ILE A 537 -14.97 9.33 -38.63
C ILE A 537 -13.77 9.43 -37.65
N ALA A 538 -13.88 8.88 -36.44
CA ALA A 538 -12.83 8.97 -35.43
C ALA A 538 -12.42 7.59 -34.87
N GLY A 539 -12.00 6.67 -35.74
CA GLY A 539 -11.41 5.42 -35.25
C GLY A 539 -11.23 4.34 -36.30
N THR A 540 -10.17 4.45 -37.10
CA THR A 540 -9.26 3.34 -37.46
C THR A 540 -8.31 3.82 -38.56
N TRP A 541 -7.07 4.07 -38.17
CA TRP A 541 -5.91 4.00 -39.06
C TRP A 541 -5.40 2.56 -38.98
N PRO A 542 -5.55 1.72 -40.03
CA PRO A 542 -4.66 0.59 -40.23
C PRO A 542 -3.57 0.99 -41.22
N LEU A 543 -2.35 0.65 -40.84
CA LEU A 543 -1.14 0.64 -41.66
C LEU A 543 -1.41 0.10 -43.07
N ALA A 544 -0.97 0.86 -44.06
CA ALA A 544 -0.98 0.47 -45.47
C ALA A 544 -0.02 -0.69 -45.75
N PRO A 545 -0.41 -1.62 -46.66
CA PRO A 545 0.53 -2.25 -47.56
C PRO A 545 0.24 -1.94 -49.04
N ARG A 546 1.37 -1.86 -49.74
CA ARG A 546 1.67 -1.81 -51.18
C ARG A 546 0.61 -2.24 -52.21
N SER A 547 0.79 -1.58 -53.37
CA SER A 547 0.79 -2.09 -54.76
C SER A 547 -0.54 -2.26 -55.49
N GLY A 548 -0.60 -1.66 -56.68
CA GLY A 548 -1.66 -1.88 -57.65
C GLY A 548 -1.62 -0.88 -58.80
N CYS A 549 -0.80 -1.19 -59.80
CA CYS A 549 -0.76 -0.68 -61.16
C CYS A 549 -2.06 -0.06 -61.72
N LEU A 550 -1.92 1.06 -62.44
CA LEU A 550 -2.40 1.14 -63.84
C LEU A 550 -1.72 2.27 -64.61
N SER A 551 -1.26 1.86 -65.78
CA SER A 551 -0.36 2.52 -66.72
C SER A 551 -1.15 3.24 -67.80
N TYR A 552 -0.71 4.42 -68.22
CA TYR A 552 -0.95 4.92 -69.57
C TYR A 552 0.32 5.59 -70.12
N LYS A 553 0.63 5.22 -71.36
CA LYS A 553 1.86 5.41 -72.14
C LYS A 553 2.09 6.85 -72.62
N HIS A 554 3.36 7.27 -72.71
CA HIS A 554 4.06 7.71 -73.93
C HIS A 554 5.54 8.04 -73.57
N LYS A 555 6.54 7.22 -73.93
CA LYS A 555 7.37 7.16 -75.17
C LYS A 555 8.58 8.11 -75.19
N GLN A 556 9.80 7.57 -74.99
CA GLN A 556 11.03 7.67 -75.82
C GLN A 556 12.29 7.29 -74.99
N SER A 557 12.92 6.14 -75.30
CA SER A 557 14.27 5.98 -75.88
C SER A 557 15.40 6.23 -74.85
N GLU A 558 16.30 5.32 -74.48
CA GLU A 558 17.15 4.41 -75.26
C GLU A 558 17.61 3.18 -74.44
N LYS A 559 18.33 2.29 -75.13
CA LYS A 559 18.67 0.88 -74.84
C LYS A 559 19.91 0.67 -73.91
N PRO A 560 20.22 -0.59 -73.53
CA PRO A 560 20.90 -0.98 -72.28
C PRO A 560 22.28 -1.61 -72.45
N GLU A 561 23.06 -1.73 -71.36
CA GLU A 561 24.03 -2.82 -71.13
C GLU A 561 24.19 -3.04 -69.61
N VAL A 562 23.84 -4.22 -69.05
CA VAL A 562 24.66 -5.42 -68.78
C VAL A 562 24.90 -5.58 -67.27
N THR A 563 24.03 -6.41 -66.67
CA THR A 563 24.31 -7.63 -65.90
C THR A 563 25.42 -7.68 -64.82
N VAL A 564 25.04 -8.32 -63.69
CA VAL A 564 25.80 -9.25 -62.83
C VAL A 564 26.06 -8.78 -61.39
N LEU A 565 25.23 -9.35 -60.49
CA LEU A 565 25.57 -10.07 -59.25
C LEU A 565 26.84 -9.66 -58.45
N GLN A 566 26.69 -9.38 -57.16
CA GLN A 566 26.98 -10.34 -56.07
C GLN A 566 26.97 -9.68 -54.67
N LYS A 567 26.30 -10.39 -53.76
CA LYS A 567 26.34 -10.38 -52.28
C LYS A 567 25.78 -9.20 -51.50
#